data_AF-A0A2G5R2M1-F1
#
_entry.id   AF-A0A2G5R2M1-F1
#
_cell.length_a   1.000
_cell.length_b   1.000
_cell.length_c   1.000
_cell.angle_alpha   90.00
_cell.angle_beta   90.00
_cell.angle_gamma   90.00
#
_symmetry.space_group_name_H-M   'P 1'
#
loop_
_entity.id
_entity.type
_entity.pdbx_description
1 polymer ?
#
loop_
_entity_poly.entity_id
_entity_poly.type
_entity_poly.pdbx_seq_one_letter_code
_entity_poly.pdbx_strand_id
1 'polypeptide(L)'
;MSIFKPAIFRLNHDHERLVAPIVADGAIGTGGIGDGRIIPLVILDTSQRSDIDAAIEAQASVHQGDVKVQWGQLPGHDHTVALYLTLQRPAEAFVIVEFDLTKNQGVLVENILASRGLYIQAGRPGDRLKHDVNRPKLLAEVPDTGFRPAWDRLYFDYTVKAFRARGLPRPAAKQAARAAIREIRKIVSIRPAFATSED
;
A
#
# COMPACT_ATOMS: atom_id res chain seq x y z
N MET A 1 -1.09 -24.56 -0.46
CA MET A 1 -2.28 -24.05 0.27
C MET A 1 -2.20 -22.53 0.20
N SER A 2 -3.16 -21.88 -0.46
CA SER A 2 -3.16 -20.41 -0.58
C SER A 2 -3.28 -19.79 0.82
N ILE A 3 -2.42 -18.81 1.11
CA ILE A 3 -2.44 -18.07 2.37
C ILE A 3 -3.55 -17.00 2.37
N PHE A 4 -4.11 -16.73 1.19
CA PHE A 4 -5.12 -15.71 0.97
C PHE A 4 -6.51 -16.32 0.84
N LYS A 5 -7.48 -15.69 1.49
CA LYS A 5 -8.90 -15.94 1.20
C LYS A 5 -9.19 -15.53 -0.24
N PRO A 6 -10.11 -16.21 -0.94
CA PRO A 6 -10.60 -15.74 -2.23
C PRO A 6 -11.04 -14.28 -2.13
N ALA A 7 -10.68 -13.49 -3.13
CA ALA A 7 -11.21 -12.14 -3.29
C ALA A 7 -12.73 -12.23 -3.52
N ILE A 8 -13.53 -11.68 -2.60
CA ILE A 8 -14.98 -11.61 -2.75
C ILE A 8 -15.32 -10.15 -3.03
N PHE A 9 -15.24 -9.76 -4.29
CA PHE A 9 -15.63 -8.44 -4.75
C PHE A 9 -16.56 -8.55 -5.93
N ARG A 10 -17.50 -7.62 -6.02
CA ARG A 10 -18.35 -7.46 -7.18
C ARG A 10 -17.67 -6.43 -8.08
N LEU A 11 -17.29 -6.86 -9.27
CA LEU A 11 -16.85 -5.95 -10.33
C LEU A 11 -18.10 -5.46 -11.06
N ASN A 12 -18.18 -4.16 -11.29
CA ASN A 12 -19.24 -3.55 -12.08
C ASN A 12 -18.86 -3.53 -13.57
N HIS A 13 -17.56 -3.43 -13.89
CA HIS A 13 -17.06 -3.35 -15.26
C HIS A 13 -15.79 -4.19 -15.46
N ASP A 14 -15.51 -4.62 -16.70
CA ASP A 14 -14.34 -5.46 -16.99
C ASP A 14 -13.00 -4.74 -16.77
N HIS A 15 -12.94 -3.42 -16.97
CA HIS A 15 -11.72 -2.64 -16.73
C HIS A 15 -11.32 -2.62 -15.25
N GLU A 16 -12.23 -2.90 -14.32
CA GLU A 16 -11.94 -3.00 -12.88
C GLU A 16 -11.05 -4.21 -12.55
N ARG A 17 -10.91 -5.17 -13.47
CA ARG A 17 -9.95 -6.28 -13.35
C ARG A 17 -8.49 -5.83 -13.53
N LEU A 18 -8.27 -4.67 -14.15
CA LEU A 18 -6.93 -4.17 -14.42
C LEU A 18 -6.31 -3.68 -13.12
N VAL A 19 -5.11 -4.19 -12.83
CA VAL A 19 -4.24 -3.66 -11.78
C VAL A 19 -3.89 -2.22 -12.12
N ALA A 20 -3.91 -1.34 -11.12
CA ALA A 20 -3.41 0.01 -11.22
C ALA A 20 -1.94 0.00 -10.75
N PRO A 21 -0.94 0.02 -11.65
CA PRO A 21 0.47 -0.14 -11.28
C PRO A 21 0.96 1.04 -10.44
N ILE A 22 1.79 0.77 -9.44
CA ILE A 22 2.49 1.82 -8.69
C ILE A 22 3.62 2.38 -9.57
N VAL A 23 3.52 3.65 -9.97
CA VAL A 23 4.56 4.36 -10.77
C VAL A 23 5.53 5.17 -9.93
N ALA A 24 5.12 5.52 -8.71
CA ALA A 24 5.94 6.15 -7.71
C ALA A 24 5.31 5.96 -6.32
N ASP A 25 6.11 6.16 -5.28
CA ASP A 25 5.69 6.10 -3.89
C ASP A 25 6.27 7.28 -3.11
N GLY A 26 5.74 7.47 -1.91
CA GLY A 26 6.18 8.48 -0.96
C GLY A 26 5.60 8.21 0.42
N ALA A 27 5.71 9.19 1.31
CA ALA A 27 5.10 9.11 2.62
C ALA A 27 4.72 10.50 3.11
N ILE A 28 3.60 10.59 3.82
CA ILE A 28 3.04 11.84 4.34
C ILE A 28 2.93 11.70 5.85
N GLY A 29 3.54 12.61 6.58
CA GLY A 29 3.39 12.75 8.03
C GLY A 29 2.78 14.10 8.35
N THR A 30 1.68 14.10 9.10
CA THR A 30 1.03 15.33 9.57
C THR A 30 0.58 15.13 11.02
N GLY A 31 0.68 16.16 11.87
CA GLY A 31 0.28 16.06 13.28
C GLY A 31 -1.19 15.72 13.51
N GLY A 32 -2.08 16.14 12.60
CA GLY A 32 -3.53 15.97 12.75
C GLY A 32 -4.15 14.71 12.13
N ILE A 33 -3.37 13.87 11.44
CA ILE A 33 -3.89 12.67 10.74
C ILE A 33 -3.15 11.43 11.21
N GLY A 34 -3.88 10.33 11.43
CA GLY A 34 -3.30 9.02 11.76
C GLY A 34 -2.49 9.01 13.06
N ASP A 35 -2.88 9.80 14.06
CA ASP A 35 -2.18 9.95 15.35
C ASP A 35 -0.69 10.34 15.21
N GLY A 36 -0.37 11.17 14.20
CA GLY A 36 1.00 11.59 13.90
C GLY A 36 1.88 10.49 13.29
N ARG A 37 1.28 9.41 12.77
CA ARG A 37 2.02 8.37 12.03
C ARG A 37 2.39 8.86 10.63
N ILE A 38 3.48 8.33 10.11
CA ILE A 38 3.84 8.48 8.70
C ILE A 38 2.98 7.50 7.90
N ILE A 39 2.09 8.01 7.05
CA ILE A 39 1.22 7.21 6.20
C ILE A 39 1.87 7.09 4.81
N PRO A 40 2.02 5.89 4.25
CA PRO A 40 2.58 5.72 2.91
C PRO A 40 1.65 6.30 1.85
N LEU A 41 2.25 6.80 0.78
CA LEU A 41 1.58 7.27 -0.44
C LEU A 41 1.98 6.36 -1.60
N VAL A 42 1.01 5.94 -2.39
CA VAL A 42 1.24 5.35 -3.72
C VAL A 42 0.67 6.25 -4.79
N ILE A 43 1.43 6.41 -5.88
CA ILE A 43 0.99 7.07 -7.10
C ILE A 43 0.72 5.97 -8.12
N LEU A 44 -0.53 5.87 -8.56
CA LEU A 44 -1.00 4.81 -9.45
C LEU A 44 -1.06 5.31 -10.89
N ASP A 45 -0.63 4.49 -11.85
CA ASP A 45 -0.93 4.74 -13.25
C ASP A 45 -2.41 4.44 -13.53
N THR A 46 -3.16 5.52 -13.69
CA THR A 46 -4.60 5.49 -13.96
C THR A 46 -4.93 5.77 -15.42
N SER A 47 -3.95 5.71 -16.33
CA SER A 47 -4.16 5.95 -17.78
C SER A 47 -5.21 5.04 -18.43
N GLN A 48 -5.38 3.81 -17.92
CA GLN A 48 -6.41 2.85 -18.35
C GLN A 48 -7.57 2.73 -17.36
N ARG A 49 -7.60 3.59 -16.34
CA ARG A 49 -8.48 3.51 -15.17
C ARG A 49 -8.94 4.91 -14.75
N SER A 50 -9.56 5.63 -15.68
CA SER A 50 -10.09 6.99 -15.44
C SER A 50 -11.20 7.03 -14.38
N ASP A 51 -11.81 5.89 -14.08
CA ASP A 51 -12.73 5.71 -12.95
C ASP A 51 -12.03 5.97 -11.60
N ILE A 52 -10.76 5.59 -11.47
CA ILE A 52 -9.94 5.87 -10.28
C ILE A 52 -9.59 7.36 -10.20
N ASP A 53 -9.26 7.99 -11.34
CA ASP A 53 -9.04 9.45 -11.41
C ASP A 53 -10.27 10.19 -10.89
N ALA A 54 -11.45 9.86 -11.43
CA ALA A 54 -12.71 10.48 -11.04
C ALA A 54 -13.05 10.24 -9.57
N ALA A 55 -12.78 9.05 -9.03
CA ALA A 55 -13.05 8.74 -7.63
C ALA A 55 -12.15 9.53 -6.66
N ILE A 56 -10.86 9.71 -7.00
CA ILE A 56 -9.93 10.51 -6.21
C ILE A 56 -10.33 11.99 -6.23
N GLU A 57 -10.69 12.52 -7.40
CA GLU A 57 -11.16 13.91 -7.55
C GLU A 57 -12.47 14.16 -6.79
N ALA A 58 -13.44 13.24 -6.89
CA ALA A 58 -14.69 13.33 -6.15
C ALA A 58 -14.46 13.33 -4.64
N GLN A 59 -13.52 12.51 -4.16
CA GLN A 59 -13.15 12.45 -2.74
C GLN A 59 -12.56 13.78 -2.23
N ALA A 60 -11.84 14.53 -3.07
CA ALA A 60 -11.23 15.81 -2.67
C ALA A 60 -12.25 16.86 -2.23
N SER A 61 -13.49 16.73 -2.69
CA SER A 61 -14.59 17.67 -2.39
C SER A 61 -15.42 17.26 -1.16
N VAL A 62 -15.12 16.13 -0.51
CA VAL A 62 -15.90 15.62 0.62
C VAL A 62 -15.01 15.18 1.79
N HIS A 63 -15.49 15.42 3.01
CA HIS A 63 -14.75 15.07 4.22
C HIS A 63 -14.85 13.59 4.62
N GLN A 64 -15.81 12.84 4.07
CA GLN A 64 -16.07 11.45 4.43
C GLN A 64 -16.19 10.58 3.17
N GLY A 65 -15.58 9.41 3.23
CA GLY A 65 -15.70 8.35 2.23
C GLY A 65 -15.96 7.02 2.92
N ASP A 66 -16.24 6.00 2.11
CA ASP A 66 -16.41 4.64 2.61
C ASP A 66 -15.61 3.69 1.72
N VAL A 67 -14.72 2.93 2.35
CA VAL A 67 -13.79 2.03 1.67
C VAL A 67 -13.78 0.67 2.34
N LYS A 68 -13.97 -0.38 1.54
CA LYS A 68 -13.71 -1.75 1.97
C LYS A 68 -12.33 -2.16 1.50
N VAL A 69 -11.58 -2.82 2.38
CA VAL A 69 -10.24 -3.30 2.09
C VAL A 69 -10.16 -4.81 2.26
N GLN A 70 -9.41 -5.47 1.38
CA GLN A 70 -8.93 -6.82 1.67
C GLN A 70 -7.56 -7.05 1.04
N TRP A 71 -6.71 -7.77 1.75
CA TRP A 71 -5.43 -8.24 1.24
C TRP A 71 -5.59 -9.54 0.47
N GLY A 72 -4.79 -9.72 -0.57
CA GLY A 72 -4.77 -10.94 -1.37
C GLY A 72 -3.52 -11.07 -2.23
N GLN A 73 -3.61 -11.94 -3.22
CA GLN A 73 -2.58 -12.14 -4.23
C GLN A 73 -3.28 -12.52 -5.54
N LEU A 74 -2.85 -11.95 -6.65
CA LEU A 74 -3.37 -12.31 -7.97
C LEU A 74 -2.83 -13.69 -8.39
N PRO A 75 -3.65 -14.56 -9.00
CA PRO A 75 -3.18 -15.84 -9.53
C PRO A 75 -2.04 -15.66 -10.54
N GLY A 76 -0.94 -16.40 -10.36
CA GLY A 76 0.25 -16.30 -11.21
C GLY A 76 1.21 -15.16 -10.88
N HIS A 77 0.90 -14.33 -9.88
CA HIS A 77 1.74 -13.22 -9.44
C HIS A 77 2.48 -13.57 -8.14
N ASP A 78 3.40 -14.53 -8.21
CA ASP A 78 4.04 -15.17 -7.04
C ASP A 78 4.97 -14.25 -6.21
N HIS A 79 5.27 -13.06 -6.72
CA HIS A 79 6.17 -12.08 -6.11
C HIS A 79 5.48 -10.80 -5.67
N THR A 80 4.15 -10.83 -5.66
CA THR A 80 3.35 -9.67 -5.30
C THR A 80 2.39 -9.96 -4.16
N VAL A 81 1.95 -8.89 -3.51
CA VAL A 81 0.79 -8.88 -2.63
C VAL A 81 -0.15 -7.80 -3.16
N ALA A 82 -1.45 -8.08 -3.17
CA ALA A 82 -2.45 -7.14 -3.62
C ALA A 82 -3.26 -6.57 -2.44
N LEU A 83 -3.56 -5.28 -2.50
CA LEU A 83 -4.59 -4.64 -1.70
C LEU A 83 -5.76 -4.29 -2.63
N TYR A 84 -6.91 -4.88 -2.34
CA TYR A 84 -8.15 -4.61 -3.03
C TYR A 84 -8.92 -3.55 -2.24
N LEU A 85 -9.35 -2.50 -2.92
CA LEU A 85 -10.11 -1.38 -2.35
C LEU A 85 -11.43 -1.28 -3.10
N THR A 86 -12.54 -1.33 -2.39
CA THR A 86 -13.86 -0.96 -2.94
C THR A 86 -14.24 0.39 -2.37
N LEU A 87 -14.13 1.43 -3.19
CA LEU A 87 -14.63 2.76 -2.88
C LEU A 87 -16.15 2.74 -3.08
N GLN A 88 -16.90 3.15 -2.07
CA GLN A 88 -18.37 3.13 -2.11
C GLN A 88 -18.98 4.55 -2.14
N ARG A 89 -18.29 5.54 -1.56
CA ARG A 89 -18.70 6.95 -1.53
C ARG A 89 -17.46 7.85 -1.54
N PRO A 90 -17.51 9.04 -2.19
CA PRO A 90 -18.65 9.62 -2.92
C PRO A 90 -18.84 9.06 -4.34
N ALA A 91 -17.84 8.36 -4.87
CA ALA A 91 -17.87 7.72 -6.17
C ALA A 91 -17.48 6.24 -6.01
N GLU A 92 -18.19 5.36 -6.72
CA GLU A 92 -17.89 3.93 -6.71
C GLU A 92 -16.73 3.62 -7.63
N ALA A 93 -15.72 2.91 -7.11
CA ALA A 93 -14.63 2.37 -7.91
C ALA A 93 -13.99 1.17 -7.22
N PHE A 94 -13.41 0.27 -8.01
CA PHE A 94 -12.69 -0.89 -7.50
C PHE A 94 -11.21 -0.83 -7.86
N VAL A 95 -10.33 -0.68 -6.89
CA VAL A 95 -8.89 -0.54 -7.12
C VAL A 95 -8.16 -1.80 -6.68
N ILE A 96 -7.30 -2.32 -7.56
CA ILE A 96 -6.33 -3.35 -7.23
C ILE A 96 -4.95 -2.70 -7.21
N VAL A 97 -4.38 -2.53 -6.02
CA VAL A 97 -3.01 -2.05 -5.85
C VAL A 97 -2.12 -3.26 -5.64
N GLU A 98 -1.15 -3.45 -6.53
CA GLU A 98 -0.21 -4.56 -6.45
C GLU A 98 1.17 -4.09 -5.98
N PHE A 99 1.68 -4.73 -4.92
CA PHE A 99 2.99 -4.47 -4.34
C PHE A 99 3.97 -5.56 -4.76
N ASP A 100 4.94 -5.18 -5.59
CA ASP A 100 6.00 -6.04 -6.10
C ASP A 100 7.18 -6.11 -5.13
N LEU A 101 7.38 -7.28 -4.52
CA LEU A 101 8.44 -7.50 -3.55
C LEU A 101 9.84 -7.46 -4.19
N THR A 102 9.95 -7.70 -5.51
CA THR A 102 11.22 -7.59 -6.24
C THR A 102 11.70 -6.14 -6.36
N LYS A 103 10.77 -5.18 -6.28
CA LYS A 103 11.03 -3.75 -6.27
C LYS A 103 11.09 -3.15 -4.87
N ASN A 104 11.28 -4.00 -3.85
CA ASN A 104 11.33 -3.60 -2.44
C ASN A 104 10.05 -2.95 -1.91
N GLN A 105 8.90 -3.15 -2.57
CA GLN A 105 7.62 -2.57 -2.15
C GLN A 105 7.02 -3.23 -0.90
N GLY A 106 7.66 -4.27 -0.36
CA GLY A 106 7.29 -4.84 0.94
C GLY A 106 7.43 -3.86 2.11
N VAL A 107 8.28 -2.83 1.98
CA VAL A 107 8.36 -1.73 2.94
C VAL A 107 7.06 -0.92 2.99
N LEU A 108 6.40 -0.72 1.84
CA LEU A 108 5.11 -0.04 1.77
C LEU A 108 4.03 -0.84 2.49
N VAL A 109 3.98 -2.17 2.29
CA VAL A 109 3.04 -3.05 2.99
C VAL A 109 3.27 -3.02 4.50
N GLU A 110 4.52 -3.10 4.97
CA GLU A 110 4.83 -2.95 6.41
C GLU A 110 4.35 -1.59 6.95
N ASN A 111 4.53 -0.52 6.17
CA ASN A 111 4.08 0.81 6.57
C ASN A 111 2.55 0.93 6.60
N ILE A 112 1.83 0.37 5.63
CA ILE A 112 0.36 0.34 5.62
C ILE A 112 -0.14 -0.40 6.87
N LEU A 113 0.45 -1.55 7.19
CA LEU A 113 0.07 -2.33 8.38
C LEU A 113 0.37 -1.60 9.69
N ALA A 114 1.46 -0.83 9.75
CA ALA A 114 1.84 -0.05 10.93
C ALA A 114 1.01 1.23 11.10
N SER A 115 0.74 1.94 10.00
CA SER A 115 -0.01 3.21 9.99
C SER A 115 -1.53 3.02 9.95
N ARG A 116 -2.00 1.84 9.50
CA ARG A 116 -3.42 1.54 9.19
C ARG A 116 -4.02 2.51 8.17
N GLY A 117 -3.18 3.05 7.29
CA GLY A 117 -3.59 3.99 6.27
C GLY A 117 -2.79 3.85 4.99
N LEU A 118 -3.39 4.31 3.90
CA LEU A 118 -2.74 4.44 2.61
C LEU A 118 -3.26 5.69 1.91
N TYR A 119 -2.37 6.59 1.55
CA TYR A 119 -2.69 7.62 0.57
C TYR A 119 -2.55 7.07 -0.84
N ILE A 120 -3.52 7.41 -1.70
CA ILE A 120 -3.56 7.03 -3.10
C ILE A 120 -3.69 8.29 -3.92
N GLN A 121 -2.80 8.46 -4.89
CA GLN A 121 -2.81 9.58 -5.81
C GLN A 121 -2.85 9.05 -7.25
N ALA A 122 -3.70 9.67 -8.06
CA ALA A 122 -3.72 9.45 -9.51
C ALA A 122 -2.44 9.97 -10.16
N GLY A 123 -1.89 9.23 -11.12
CA GLY A 123 -0.70 9.62 -11.85
C GLY A 123 -0.54 8.94 -13.19
N ARG A 124 0.57 9.23 -13.85
CA ARG A 124 1.03 8.64 -15.10
C ARG A 124 2.50 8.21 -14.97
N PRO A 125 3.01 7.33 -15.85
CA PRO A 125 4.43 6.98 -15.84
C PRO A 125 5.31 8.23 -15.88
N GLY A 126 6.25 8.32 -14.93
CA GLY A 126 7.12 9.49 -14.77
C GLY A 126 6.68 10.46 -13.68
N ASP A 127 5.43 10.41 -13.22
CA ASP A 127 4.97 11.25 -12.11
C ASP A 127 5.71 10.93 -10.81
N ARG A 128 5.91 11.96 -9.99
CA ARG A 128 6.55 11.89 -8.67
C ARG A 128 5.84 12.86 -7.73
N LEU A 129 5.84 12.55 -6.43
CA LEU A 129 5.25 13.42 -5.42
C LEU A 129 5.84 14.85 -5.45
N LYS A 130 7.16 14.97 -5.70
CA LYS A 130 7.84 16.27 -5.79
C LYS A 130 7.34 17.17 -6.92
N HIS A 131 6.66 16.63 -7.93
CA HIS A 131 6.14 17.42 -9.05
C HIS A 131 4.90 18.21 -8.63
N ASP A 132 4.03 17.60 -7.82
CA ASP A 132 2.86 18.25 -7.24
C ASP A 132 2.43 17.55 -5.95
N VAL A 133 2.75 18.19 -4.83
CA VAL A 133 2.40 17.73 -3.49
C VAL A 133 0.92 17.92 -3.16
N ASN A 134 0.25 18.89 -3.81
CA ASN A 134 -1.12 19.28 -3.52
C ASN A 134 -2.16 18.59 -4.42
N ARG A 135 -1.71 17.87 -5.44
CA ARG A 135 -2.60 17.05 -6.28
C ARG A 135 -3.53 16.19 -5.42
N PRO A 136 -4.82 16.07 -5.79
CA PRO A 136 -5.81 15.30 -5.04
C PRO A 136 -5.32 13.90 -4.65
N LYS A 137 -5.60 13.52 -3.40
CA LYS A 137 -5.24 12.21 -2.83
C LYS A 137 -6.43 11.66 -2.07
N LEU A 138 -6.61 10.36 -2.15
CA LEU A 138 -7.55 9.62 -1.32
C LEU A 138 -6.79 9.00 -0.15
N LEU A 139 -7.25 9.23 1.07
CA LEU A 139 -6.77 8.51 2.25
C LEU A 139 -7.70 7.33 2.52
N ALA A 140 -7.21 6.11 2.32
CA ALA A 140 -7.93 4.90 2.68
C ALA A 140 -7.49 4.42 4.08
N GLU A 141 -8.46 4.18 4.96
CA GLU A 141 -8.22 3.43 6.19
C GLU A 141 -8.01 1.95 5.84
N VAL A 142 -6.95 1.35 6.38
CA VAL A 142 -6.64 -0.08 6.21
C VAL A 142 -6.64 -0.73 7.59
N PRO A 143 -7.81 -1.15 8.10
CA PRO A 143 -7.91 -1.77 9.42
C PRO A 143 -7.15 -3.10 9.49
N ASP A 144 -6.93 -3.59 10.71
CA ASP A 144 -6.40 -4.93 10.92
C ASP A 144 -7.45 -5.97 10.50
N THR A 145 -7.20 -6.60 9.35
CA THR A 145 -8.05 -7.64 8.76
C THR A 145 -7.61 -9.06 9.16
N GLY A 146 -6.62 -9.19 10.06
CA GLY A 146 -5.99 -10.46 10.39
C GLY A 146 -4.95 -10.92 9.36
N PHE A 147 -4.57 -10.06 8.41
CA PHE A 147 -3.56 -10.36 7.39
C PHE A 147 -2.14 -10.50 7.96
N ARG A 148 -1.88 -9.91 9.13
CA ARG A 148 -0.52 -9.77 9.67
C ARG A 148 0.28 -11.08 9.78
N PRO A 149 -0.25 -12.21 10.30
CA PRO A 149 0.52 -13.46 10.39
C PRO A 149 0.90 -14.04 9.01
N ALA A 150 0.00 -13.90 8.03
CA ALA A 150 0.27 -14.33 6.66
C ALA A 150 1.37 -13.48 6.02
N TRP A 151 1.29 -12.16 6.17
CA TRP A 151 2.30 -11.22 5.73
C TRP A 151 3.68 -11.50 6.35
N ASP A 152 3.75 -11.65 7.67
CA ASP A 152 5.01 -11.86 8.39
C ASP A 152 5.75 -13.11 7.89
N ARG A 153 5.02 -14.20 7.61
CA ARG A 153 5.59 -15.41 7.02
C ARG A 153 6.04 -15.18 5.58
N LEU A 154 5.17 -14.62 4.75
CA LEU A 154 5.43 -14.39 3.33
C LEU A 154 6.65 -13.49 3.13
N TYR A 155 6.69 -12.36 3.83
CA TYR A 155 7.76 -11.39 3.71
C TYR A 155 9.09 -11.92 4.25
N PHE A 156 9.06 -12.69 5.35
CA PHE A 156 10.24 -13.39 5.84
C PHE A 156 10.78 -14.39 4.82
N ASP A 157 9.94 -15.28 4.29
CA ASP A 157 10.36 -16.29 3.31
C ASP A 157 10.90 -15.65 2.03
N TYR A 158 10.24 -14.58 1.55
CA TYR A 158 10.71 -13.80 0.41
C TYR A 158 12.09 -13.18 0.68
N THR A 159 12.25 -12.49 1.81
CA THR A 159 13.50 -11.81 2.17
C THR A 159 14.65 -12.81 2.35
N VAL A 160 14.38 -13.98 2.93
CA VAL A 160 15.36 -15.08 3.01
C VAL A 160 15.78 -15.53 1.62
N LYS A 161 14.83 -15.73 0.69
CA LYS A 161 15.15 -16.10 -0.70
C LYS A 161 16.00 -15.02 -1.38
N ALA A 162 15.66 -13.75 -1.20
CA ALA A 162 16.43 -12.64 -1.76
C ALA A 162 17.88 -12.59 -1.25
N PHE A 163 18.10 -12.77 0.06
CA PHE A 163 19.46 -12.84 0.62
C PHE A 163 20.23 -14.07 0.13
N ARG A 164 19.55 -15.22 -0.02
CA ARG A 164 20.17 -16.42 -0.58
C ARG A 164 20.59 -16.24 -2.04
N ALA A 165 19.77 -15.57 -2.84
CA ALA A 165 20.09 -15.23 -4.23
C ALA A 165 21.33 -14.32 -4.34
N ARG A 166 21.64 -13.55 -3.28
CA ARG A 166 22.84 -12.72 -3.14
C ARG A 166 24.04 -13.45 -2.55
N GLY A 167 23.99 -14.78 -2.42
CA GLY A 167 25.12 -15.62 -2.00
C GLY A 167 25.19 -15.93 -0.50
N LEU A 168 24.24 -15.47 0.32
CA LEU A 168 24.27 -15.80 1.76
C LEU A 168 23.89 -17.28 2.00
N PRO A 169 24.64 -18.00 2.86
CA PRO A 169 24.24 -19.35 3.27
C PRO A 169 22.94 -19.30 4.07
N ARG A 170 22.16 -20.39 4.05
CA ARG A 170 20.79 -20.42 4.61
C ARG A 170 20.69 -19.91 6.06
N PRO A 171 21.59 -20.27 7.01
CA PRO A 171 21.53 -19.74 8.37
C PRO A 171 21.74 -18.22 8.42
N ALA A 172 22.75 -17.70 7.71
CA ALA A 172 23.03 -16.27 7.63
C ALA A 172 21.91 -15.49 6.94
N ALA A 173 21.32 -16.02 5.86
CA ALA A 173 20.18 -15.41 5.18
C ALA A 173 18.96 -15.26 6.09
N LYS A 174 18.67 -16.27 6.93
CA LYS A 174 17.59 -16.18 7.93
C LYS A 174 17.86 -15.11 8.98
N GLN A 175 19.10 -15.00 9.46
CA GLN A 175 19.48 -13.96 10.42
C GLN A 175 19.39 -12.56 9.81
N ALA A 176 19.93 -12.38 8.61
CA ALA A 176 19.87 -11.12 7.85
C ALA A 176 18.43 -10.70 7.57
N ALA A 177 17.56 -11.64 7.14
CA ALA A 177 16.14 -11.36 6.92
C ALA A 177 15.44 -10.87 8.19
N ARG A 178 15.64 -11.53 9.34
CA ARG A 178 15.08 -11.06 10.62
C ARG A 178 15.59 -9.67 11.00
N ALA A 179 16.88 -9.42 10.80
CA ALA A 179 17.46 -8.12 11.11
C ALA A 179 16.87 -7.02 10.21
N ALA A 180 16.86 -7.22 8.90
CA ALA A 180 16.31 -6.27 7.94
C ALA A 180 14.83 -5.95 8.23
N ILE A 181 14.00 -6.98 8.45
CA ILE A 181 12.58 -6.80 8.74
C ILE A 181 12.38 -6.04 10.07
N ARG A 182 13.18 -6.33 11.10
CA ARG A 182 13.13 -5.57 12.36
C ARG A 182 13.48 -4.09 12.17
N GLU A 183 14.53 -3.79 11.41
CA GLU A 183 14.92 -2.40 11.16
C GLU A 183 13.86 -1.65 10.35
N ILE A 184 13.28 -2.29 9.33
CA ILE A 184 12.15 -1.74 8.58
C ILE A 184 10.98 -1.41 9.53
N ARG A 185 10.61 -2.35 10.42
CA ARG A 185 9.53 -2.15 11.39
C ARG A 185 9.79 -0.98 12.33
N LYS A 186 11.04 -0.79 12.78
CA LYS A 186 11.42 0.38 13.57
C LYS A 186 11.19 1.67 12.79
N ILE A 187 11.71 1.74 11.56
CA ILE A 187 11.62 2.93 10.69
C ILE A 187 10.15 3.31 10.44
N VAL A 188 9.32 2.36 10.02
CA VAL A 188 7.90 2.65 9.71
C VAL A 188 7.04 2.93 10.94
N SER A 189 7.53 2.61 12.14
CA SER A 189 6.84 2.92 13.40
C SER A 189 7.20 4.28 14.00
N ILE A 190 8.13 5.02 13.36
CA ILE A 190 8.53 6.36 13.80
C ILE A 190 7.31 7.29 13.75
N ARG A 191 7.16 8.07 14.82
CA ARG A 191 6.22 9.19 14.89
C ARG A 191 7.03 10.49 14.91
N PRO A 192 6.95 11.33 13.87
CA PRO A 192 7.59 12.62 13.89
C PRO A 192 6.99 13.47 15.02
N ALA A 193 7.85 14.21 15.71
CA ALA A 193 7.39 15.28 16.58
C ALA A 193 6.90 16.42 15.69
N PHE A 194 5.60 16.72 15.76
CA PHE A 194 5.04 17.92 15.15
C PHE A 194 4.90 18.97 16.25
N ALA A 195 5.43 20.16 16.02
CA ALA A 195 5.19 21.28 16.94
C ALA A 195 3.69 21.56 16.97
N THR A 196 3.09 21.62 18.15
CA THR A 196 1.76 22.19 18.32
C THR A 196 1.87 23.67 18.01
N SER A 197 1.23 24.13 16.93
CA SER A 197 0.92 25.55 16.82
C SER A 197 -0.04 25.87 17.97
N GLU A 198 0.47 26.52 19.00
CA GLU A 198 -0.36 27.21 19.99
C GLU A 198 -1.05 28.37 19.26
N ASP A 199 -2.37 28.30 19.13
CA ASP A 199 -3.26 29.44 18.92
C ASP A 199 -4.03 29.71 20.23
#